data_AF-A0A8B8F1S5-F1
#
_entry.id   AF-A0A8B8F1S5-F1
#
_cell.length_a   1.000
_cell.length_b   1.000
_cell.length_c   1.000
_cell.angle_alpha   90.00
_cell.angle_beta   90.00
_cell.angle_gamma   90.00
#
_symmetry.space_group_name_H-M   'P 1'
#
loop_
_entity.id
_entity.type
_entity.pdbx_description
1 polymer ?
#
loop_
_entity_poly.entity_id
_entity_poly.type
_entity_poly.pdbx_seq_one_letter_code
_entity_poly.pdbx_strand_id
1 'polypeptide(L)'
;MELQAIFLFSLSVAIASPVLPPRSCKIDDFEVQSNFVPAQFSGVWHLVGYNRMMSPVTRLPPRIKDINTRYVKSRYALGEDGRGTIKSNGQVTVTLRDGHTFTRCERVDFSTFMEQGSRPVMDLIQVTGRRRGALTRSHIVATDYDNYAVRYTCERELATGACAPNMDHLWILRKDNSQFSLTDSQIQEFMENLCISGSYVISPIGEECPVPDN
;
A
#
# COMPACT_ATOMS: atom_id res chain seq x y z
N MET A 1 -75.26 -16.04 32.85
CA MET A 1 -74.78 -15.53 31.54
C MET A 1 -73.39 -14.95 31.81
N GLU A 2 -72.34 -15.77 31.72
CA GLU A 2 -70.96 -15.33 31.95
C GLU A 2 -70.20 -15.40 30.63
N LEU A 3 -69.60 -14.27 30.23
CA LEU A 3 -68.70 -14.17 29.09
C LEU A 3 -67.26 -14.35 29.59
N GLN A 4 -66.57 -15.38 29.12
CA GLN A 4 -65.11 -15.51 29.28
C GLN A 4 -64.40 -14.74 28.16
N ALA A 5 -63.52 -13.81 28.54
CA ALA A 5 -62.63 -13.11 27.62
C ALA A 5 -61.33 -13.91 27.43
N ILE A 6 -61.00 -14.25 26.19
CA ILE A 6 -59.75 -14.89 25.79
C ILE A 6 -58.73 -13.79 25.48
N PHE A 7 -57.65 -13.70 26.26
CA PHE A 7 -56.51 -12.84 25.96
C PHE A 7 -55.49 -13.60 25.10
N LEU A 8 -55.31 -13.14 23.86
CA LEU A 8 -54.24 -13.59 22.96
C LEU A 8 -52.97 -12.75 23.24
N PHE A 9 -51.94 -13.38 23.78
CA PHE A 9 -50.60 -12.79 23.87
C PHE A 9 -49.88 -12.96 22.54
N SER A 10 -49.66 -11.86 21.81
CA SER A 10 -48.79 -11.84 20.63
C SER A 10 -47.33 -11.79 21.07
N LEU A 11 -46.60 -12.89 20.86
CA LEU A 11 -45.17 -12.98 21.13
C LEU A 11 -44.39 -12.37 19.94
N SER A 12 -43.98 -11.12 20.06
CA SER A 12 -43.12 -10.45 19.08
C SER A 12 -41.67 -10.90 19.26
N VAL A 13 -41.18 -11.82 18.42
CA VAL A 13 -39.76 -12.17 18.37
C VAL A 13 -39.02 -11.04 17.64
N ALA A 14 -38.27 -10.23 18.38
CA ALA A 14 -37.36 -9.24 17.81
C ALA A 14 -36.12 -9.98 17.24
N ILE A 15 -36.00 -10.02 15.92
CA ILE A 15 -34.79 -10.48 15.23
C ILE A 15 -33.75 -9.38 15.42
N ALA A 16 -32.85 -9.55 16.39
CA ALA A 16 -31.68 -8.70 16.51
C ALA A 16 -30.74 -9.02 15.33
N SER A 17 -30.70 -8.15 14.33
CA SER A 17 -29.69 -8.21 13.28
C SER A 17 -28.31 -8.16 13.94
N PRO A 18 -27.38 -9.08 13.63
CA PRO A 18 -26.04 -9.02 14.16
C PRO A 18 -25.38 -7.73 13.66
N VAL A 19 -25.15 -6.80 14.59
CA VAL A 19 -24.31 -5.63 14.33
C VAL A 19 -22.90 -6.17 14.15
N LEU A 20 -22.41 -6.18 12.91
CA LEU A 20 -21.01 -6.45 12.64
C LEU A 20 -20.19 -5.44 13.46
N PRO A 21 -19.18 -5.89 14.23
CA PRO A 21 -18.35 -4.96 14.98
C PRO A 21 -17.77 -3.90 14.02
N PRO A 22 -17.72 -2.63 14.44
CA PRO A 22 -17.15 -1.59 13.61
C PRO A 22 -15.74 -2.00 13.21
N ARG A 23 -15.47 -1.92 11.92
CA ARG A 23 -14.20 -2.34 11.37
C ARG A 23 -13.05 -1.56 12.01
N SER A 24 -12.04 -2.29 12.47
CA SER A 24 -10.85 -1.70 13.07
C SER A 24 -9.94 -1.10 12.00
N CYS A 25 -9.36 0.06 12.34
CA CYS A 25 -8.32 0.71 11.56
C CYS A 25 -6.93 0.57 12.19
N LYS A 26 -6.78 -0.37 13.14
CA LYS A 26 -5.45 -0.74 13.64
C LYS A 26 -4.75 -1.58 12.58
N ILE A 27 -3.47 -1.29 12.36
CA ILE A 27 -2.72 -1.92 11.27
C ILE A 27 -2.62 -3.44 11.49
N ASP A 28 -2.51 -3.89 12.74
CA ASP A 28 -2.43 -5.32 13.10
C ASP A 28 -3.73 -6.12 12.84
N ASP A 29 -4.85 -5.42 12.61
CA ASP A 29 -6.15 -6.01 12.32
C ASP A 29 -6.41 -6.10 10.80
N PHE A 30 -5.53 -5.56 9.96
CA PHE A 30 -5.68 -5.67 8.51
C PHE A 30 -5.47 -7.11 8.04
N GLU A 31 -6.35 -7.54 7.13
CA GLU A 31 -6.15 -8.78 6.39
C GLU A 31 -5.01 -8.58 5.39
N VAL A 32 -3.99 -9.43 5.48
CA VAL A 32 -2.79 -9.40 4.63
C VAL A 32 -2.60 -10.75 3.96
N GLN A 33 -1.72 -10.80 2.96
CA GLN A 33 -1.49 -12.01 2.17
C GLN A 33 -1.05 -13.17 3.08
N SER A 34 -1.94 -14.14 3.26
CA SER A 34 -1.62 -15.36 4.01
C SER A 34 -0.55 -16.18 3.29
N ASN A 35 0.33 -16.82 4.06
CA ASN A 35 1.44 -17.64 3.58
C ASN A 35 2.27 -16.99 2.48
N PHE A 36 2.56 -15.69 2.61
CA PHE A 36 3.34 -14.94 1.63
C PHE A 36 4.67 -15.65 1.33
N VAL A 37 4.91 -16.00 0.06
CA VAL A 37 6.13 -16.68 -0.41
C VAL A 37 7.04 -15.68 -1.13
N PRO A 38 8.12 -15.18 -0.49
CA PRO A 38 8.91 -14.07 -1.04
C PRO A 38 9.67 -14.43 -2.31
N ALA A 39 10.08 -15.70 -2.43
CA ALA A 39 10.73 -16.20 -3.63
C ALA A 39 9.81 -16.11 -4.86
N GLN A 40 8.51 -16.40 -4.72
CA GLN A 40 7.54 -16.27 -5.81
C GLN A 40 7.23 -14.80 -6.12
N PHE A 41 7.28 -13.94 -5.10
CA PHE A 41 7.07 -12.49 -5.28
C PHE A 41 8.23 -11.80 -6.02
N SER A 42 9.42 -12.38 -5.98
CA SER A 42 10.63 -11.82 -6.61
C SER A 42 10.45 -11.57 -8.11
N GLY A 43 11.28 -10.68 -8.64
CA GLY A 43 11.19 -10.21 -10.02
C GLY A 43 10.75 -8.75 -10.10
N VAL A 44 10.24 -8.36 -11.26
CA VAL A 44 10.02 -6.95 -11.57
C VAL A 44 8.54 -6.62 -11.54
N TRP A 45 8.22 -5.48 -10.92
CA TRP A 45 6.87 -4.96 -10.73
C TRP A 45 6.81 -3.50 -11.16
N HIS A 46 5.73 -3.11 -11.84
CA HIS A 46 5.42 -1.74 -12.22
C HIS A 46 4.39 -1.17 -11.25
N LEU A 47 4.59 0.06 -10.79
CA LEU A 47 3.53 0.79 -10.12
C LEU A 47 2.49 1.20 -11.16
N VAL A 48 1.25 0.78 -10.97
CA VAL A 48 0.14 1.10 -11.88
C VAL A 48 -0.94 1.94 -11.20
N GLY A 49 -0.84 2.10 -9.89
CA GLY A 49 -1.40 3.26 -9.22
C GLY A 49 -1.21 3.26 -7.72
N TYR A 50 -1.70 4.32 -7.09
CA TYR A 50 -1.42 4.64 -5.70
C TYR A 50 -2.44 5.64 -5.12
N ASN A 51 -2.63 5.68 -3.80
CA ASN A 51 -3.41 6.75 -3.16
C ASN A 51 -2.58 8.04 -2.99
N ARG A 52 -1.31 7.89 -2.58
CA ARG A 52 -0.35 8.98 -2.39
C ARG A 52 1.07 8.46 -2.46
N MET A 53 1.91 9.18 -3.20
CA MET A 53 3.32 8.85 -3.32
C MET A 53 4.03 9.12 -2.00
N MET A 54 4.82 8.17 -1.53
CA MET A 54 5.68 8.37 -0.37
C MET A 54 6.72 9.45 -0.71
N SER A 55 6.74 10.55 0.05
CA SER A 55 7.68 11.64 -0.19
C SER A 55 8.96 11.40 0.61
N PRO A 56 10.15 11.42 -0.02
CA PRO A 56 11.41 11.37 0.74
C PRO A 56 11.67 12.65 1.55
N VAL A 57 10.76 13.64 1.46
CA VAL A 57 10.84 14.91 2.18
C VAL A 57 9.48 15.23 2.79
N THR A 58 9.41 15.28 4.11
CA THR A 58 8.18 15.62 4.87
C THR A 58 7.70 17.06 4.62
N ARG A 59 8.59 17.92 4.13
CA ARG A 59 8.29 19.29 3.74
C ARG A 59 9.06 19.66 2.48
N LEU A 60 8.34 20.06 1.44
CA LEU A 60 8.98 20.55 0.22
C LEU A 60 9.76 21.84 0.53
N PRO A 61 11.00 21.98 0.01
CA PRO A 61 11.74 23.23 0.06
C PRO A 61 10.90 24.39 -0.49
N PRO A 62 11.04 25.62 0.04
CA PRO A 62 10.18 26.76 -0.35
C PRO A 62 10.12 27.05 -1.86
N ARG A 63 11.19 26.73 -2.60
CA ARG A 63 11.29 26.94 -4.05
C ARG A 63 10.52 25.90 -4.87
N ILE A 64 10.24 24.72 -4.31
CA ILE A 64 9.56 23.63 -5.01
C ILE A 64 8.05 23.84 -4.85
N LYS A 65 7.34 23.80 -5.98
CA LYS A 65 5.88 23.82 -6.06
C LYS A 65 5.31 22.41 -5.96
N ASP A 66 5.87 21.49 -6.74
CA ASP A 66 5.35 20.13 -6.87
C ASP A 66 6.46 19.14 -7.24
N ILE A 67 6.27 17.87 -6.89
CA ILE A 67 7.10 16.74 -7.32
C ILE A 67 6.17 15.65 -7.83
N ASN A 68 6.34 15.28 -9.09
CA ASN A 68 5.58 14.22 -9.73
C ASN A 68 6.51 13.05 -10.06
N THR A 69 6.07 11.83 -9.77
CA THR A 69 6.83 10.60 -10.07
C THR A 69 6.02 9.72 -11.00
N ARG A 70 6.60 9.34 -12.14
CA ARG A 70 5.97 8.52 -13.19
C ARG A 70 6.85 7.33 -13.55
N TYR A 71 6.25 6.33 -14.21
CA TYR A 71 6.95 5.17 -14.76
C TYR A 71 7.78 4.42 -13.72
N VAL A 72 7.22 4.25 -12.51
CA VAL A 72 7.92 3.61 -11.40
C VAL A 72 7.98 2.11 -11.65
N LYS A 73 9.21 1.57 -11.67
CA LYS A 73 9.51 0.16 -11.87
C LYS A 73 10.45 -0.31 -10.76
N SER A 74 10.11 -1.42 -10.13
CA SER A 74 10.81 -1.94 -8.95
C SER A 74 11.18 -3.39 -9.12
N ARG A 75 12.44 -3.73 -8.82
CA ARG A 75 12.91 -5.12 -8.77
C ARG A 75 12.96 -5.59 -7.32
N TYR A 76 12.18 -6.63 -7.03
CA TYR A 76 12.15 -7.32 -5.75
C TYR A 76 13.05 -8.56 -5.84
N ALA A 77 13.89 -8.77 -4.83
CA ALA A 77 14.74 -9.94 -4.75
C ALA A 77 14.88 -10.41 -3.30
N LEU A 78 15.03 -11.72 -3.11
CA LEU A 78 15.38 -12.33 -1.83
C LEU A 78 16.88 -12.63 -1.79
N GLY A 79 17.59 -12.04 -0.83
CA GLY A 79 18.99 -12.33 -0.55
C GLY A 79 19.17 -13.68 0.15
N GLU A 80 20.38 -14.24 0.06
CA GLU A 80 20.76 -15.50 0.72
C GLU A 80 20.67 -15.43 2.25
N ASP A 81 20.77 -14.23 2.81
CA ASP A 81 20.60 -13.95 4.24
C ASP A 81 19.13 -13.90 4.69
N GLY A 82 18.20 -14.19 3.78
CA GLY A 82 16.76 -14.14 4.02
C GLY A 82 16.16 -12.74 3.99
N ARG A 83 16.95 -11.71 3.65
CA ARG A 83 16.46 -10.32 3.55
C ARG A 83 15.98 -10.01 2.16
N GLY A 84 14.86 -9.31 2.06
CA GLY A 84 14.41 -8.80 0.77
C GLY A 84 15.16 -7.52 0.41
N THR A 85 15.30 -7.27 -0.89
CA THR A 85 15.75 -6.00 -1.45
C THR A 85 14.76 -5.52 -2.48
N ILE A 86 14.53 -4.22 -2.52
CA ILE A 86 13.70 -3.56 -3.54
C ILE A 86 14.56 -2.47 -4.16
N LYS A 87 14.87 -2.58 -5.46
CA LYS A 87 15.52 -1.52 -6.22
C LYS A 87 14.47 -0.85 -7.10
N SER A 88 14.11 0.38 -6.79
CA SER A 88 13.07 1.14 -7.49
C SER A 88 13.68 2.26 -8.33
N ASN A 89 13.23 2.41 -9.57
CA ASN A 89 13.55 3.57 -10.41
C ASN A 89 12.26 4.23 -10.88
N GLY A 90 12.30 5.54 -11.11
CA GLY A 90 11.17 6.28 -11.65
C GLY A 90 11.60 7.64 -12.18
N GLN A 91 10.81 8.19 -13.09
CA GLN A 91 11.01 9.52 -13.62
C GLN A 91 10.42 10.52 -12.61
N VAL A 92 11.28 11.40 -12.09
CA VAL A 92 10.89 12.45 -11.14
C VAL A 92 10.95 13.79 -11.84
N THR A 93 9.81 14.46 -11.92
CA THR A 93 9.67 15.82 -12.41
C THR A 93 9.45 16.75 -11.22
N VAL A 94 10.35 17.71 -11.05
CA VAL A 94 10.22 18.75 -10.03
C VAL A 94 9.78 20.04 -10.72
N THR A 95 8.69 20.61 -10.22
CA THR A 95 8.19 21.92 -10.66
C THR A 95 8.55 22.96 -9.61
N LEU A 96 9.25 24.01 -10.02
CA LEU A 96 9.57 25.16 -9.19
C LEU A 96 8.41 26.16 -9.17
N ARG A 97 8.37 27.02 -8.14
CA ARG A 97 7.33 28.05 -8.00
C ARG A 97 7.39 29.14 -9.07
N ASP A 98 8.54 29.33 -9.71
CA ASP A 98 8.74 30.26 -10.83
C ASP A 98 8.31 29.68 -12.19
N GLY A 99 7.83 28.43 -12.21
CA GLY A 99 7.33 27.76 -13.41
C GLY A 99 8.36 26.86 -14.12
N HIS A 100 9.63 26.90 -13.74
CA HIS A 100 10.63 26.00 -14.31
C HIS A 100 10.38 24.56 -13.88
N THR A 101 10.66 23.61 -14.78
CA THR A 101 10.57 22.17 -14.52
C THR A 101 11.87 21.47 -14.89
N PHE A 102 12.23 20.44 -14.13
CA PHE A 102 13.33 19.55 -14.47
C PHE A 102 12.92 18.11 -14.20
N THR A 103 13.29 17.22 -15.12
CA THR A 103 12.94 15.81 -15.09
C THR A 103 14.20 14.96 -15.10
N ARG A 104 14.26 13.95 -14.23
CA ARG A 104 15.38 12.99 -14.16
C ARG A 104 14.93 11.63 -13.67
N CYS A 105 15.70 10.61 -13.99
CA CYS A 105 15.53 9.30 -13.37
C CYS A 105 16.13 9.31 -11.96
N GLU A 106 15.34 8.89 -10.99
CA GLU A 106 15.76 8.72 -9.61
C GLU A 106 15.73 7.24 -9.23
N ARG A 107 16.64 6.86 -8.33
CA ARG A 107 16.73 5.52 -7.76
C ARG A 107 16.55 5.56 -6.26
N VAL A 108 15.76 4.63 -5.75
CA VAL A 108 15.61 4.37 -4.32
C VAL A 108 15.72 2.88 -4.07
N ASP A 109 16.61 2.53 -3.16
CA ASP A 109 16.80 1.16 -2.72
C ASP A 109 16.16 0.96 -1.34
N PHE A 110 15.57 -0.21 -1.11
CA PHE A 110 14.95 -0.60 0.15
C PHE A 110 15.51 -1.95 0.57
N SER A 111 15.73 -2.13 1.86
CA SER A 111 16.01 -3.44 2.46
C SER A 111 14.82 -3.85 3.31
N THR A 112 14.40 -5.10 3.20
CA THR A 112 13.18 -5.57 3.85
C THR A 112 13.48 -6.75 4.77
N PHE A 113 12.84 -6.75 5.93
CA PHE A 113 13.01 -7.76 6.97
C PHE A 113 11.70 -8.48 7.15
N MET A 114 11.67 -9.76 6.82
CA MET A 114 10.45 -10.55 6.95
C MET A 114 10.35 -11.04 8.39
N GLU A 115 9.28 -10.63 9.07
CA GLU A 115 8.91 -11.26 10.34
C GLU A 115 8.26 -12.62 10.05
N GLN A 116 8.44 -13.59 10.94
CA GLN A 116 7.87 -14.93 10.76
C GLN A 116 6.34 -14.88 10.75
N GLY A 117 5.70 -15.69 9.89
CA GLY A 117 4.28 -16.06 10.05
C GLY A 117 3.25 -15.29 9.20
N SER A 118 3.52 -15.02 7.92
CA SER A 118 2.55 -14.46 6.96
C SER A 118 2.12 -13.01 7.20
N ARG A 119 2.71 -12.31 8.16
CA ARG A 119 2.53 -10.86 8.34
C ARG A 119 3.82 -10.17 7.88
N PRO A 120 3.75 -9.20 6.96
CA PRO A 120 4.94 -8.73 6.24
C PRO A 120 5.87 -7.90 7.14
N VAL A 121 7.18 -8.10 6.99
CA VAL A 121 8.07 -7.41 6.02
C VAL A 121 8.24 -5.94 6.40
N MET A 122 8.91 -5.69 7.52
CA MET A 122 9.36 -4.36 7.92
C MET A 122 10.34 -3.83 6.89
N ASP A 123 10.03 -2.71 6.25
CA ASP A 123 10.94 -2.07 5.31
C ASP A 123 11.89 -1.14 6.07
N LEU A 124 13.17 -1.43 6.00
CA LEU A 124 14.20 -0.45 6.28
C LEU A 124 14.45 0.35 5.01
N ILE A 125 13.84 1.54 4.96
CA ILE A 125 13.96 2.43 3.82
C ILE A 125 15.36 3.07 3.84
N GLN A 126 16.33 2.48 3.16
CA GLN A 126 17.65 3.07 2.99
C GLN A 126 17.71 3.88 1.69
N VAL A 127 17.22 5.12 1.73
CA VAL A 127 17.42 6.05 0.60
C VAL A 127 18.92 6.30 0.43
N THR A 128 19.51 5.84 -0.67
CA THR A 128 20.90 6.11 -1.05
C THR A 128 21.22 7.60 -0.89
N GLY A 129 22.14 7.93 0.01
CA GLY A 129 22.57 9.31 0.27
C GLY A 129 21.97 10.00 1.52
N ARG A 130 21.01 9.40 2.23
CA ARG A 130 20.59 9.86 3.57
C ARG A 130 20.76 8.74 4.61
N ARG A 131 21.50 9.03 5.68
CA ARG A 131 21.82 8.09 6.76
C ARG A 131 20.57 7.71 7.59
N ARG A 132 20.44 6.40 7.84
CA ARG A 132 19.48 5.68 8.71
C ARG A 132 18.01 5.83 8.32
N GLY A 133 17.52 4.86 7.54
CA GLY A 133 16.09 4.64 7.34
C GLY A 133 15.38 4.41 8.67
N ALA A 134 14.18 4.98 8.81
CA ALA A 134 13.22 4.49 9.80
C ALA A 134 12.76 3.10 9.35
N LEU A 135 12.56 2.20 10.31
CA LEU A 135 11.80 0.98 10.05
C LEU A 135 10.35 1.40 9.83
N THR A 136 9.85 1.14 8.63
CA THR A 136 8.49 1.49 8.23
C THR A 136 7.70 0.21 8.05
N ARG A 137 6.54 0.17 8.70
CA ARG A 137 5.64 -0.98 8.61
C ARG A 137 5.04 -1.01 7.21
N SER A 138 5.32 -2.08 6.47
CA SER A 138 4.80 -2.31 5.13
C SER A 138 4.18 -3.69 5.04
N HIS A 139 3.08 -3.78 4.30
CA HIS A 139 2.38 -5.02 4.08
C HIS A 139 2.08 -5.35 2.62
N ILE A 140 2.37 -6.57 2.19
CA ILE A 140 1.72 -7.17 1.02
C ILE A 140 0.33 -7.61 1.46
N VAL A 141 -0.67 -6.84 1.06
CA VAL A 141 -2.08 -7.03 1.42
C VAL A 141 -2.66 -8.18 0.62
N ALA A 142 -2.37 -8.22 -0.67
CA ALA A 142 -2.80 -9.28 -1.57
C ALA A 142 -1.83 -9.40 -2.75
N THR A 143 -1.62 -10.62 -3.24
CA THR A 143 -0.93 -10.86 -4.51
C THR A 143 -1.28 -12.23 -5.06
N ASP A 144 -1.39 -12.33 -6.37
CA ASP A 144 -1.43 -13.61 -7.08
C ASP A 144 -0.04 -14.04 -7.58
N TYR A 145 1.01 -13.31 -7.19
CA TYR A 145 2.43 -13.47 -7.57
C TYR A 145 2.76 -13.21 -9.06
N ASP A 146 1.79 -13.40 -9.95
CA ASP A 146 1.97 -13.45 -11.40
C ASP A 146 1.46 -12.19 -12.13
N ASN A 147 0.40 -11.54 -11.63
CA ASN A 147 -0.22 -10.41 -12.34
C ASN A 147 -0.28 -9.15 -11.49
N TYR A 148 -0.70 -9.25 -10.23
CA TYR A 148 -0.91 -8.08 -9.38
C TYR A 148 -0.34 -8.26 -7.97
N ALA A 149 -0.05 -7.12 -7.36
CA ALA A 149 0.15 -7.04 -5.92
C ALA A 149 -0.40 -5.74 -5.36
N VAL A 150 -0.92 -5.81 -4.15
CA VAL A 150 -1.39 -4.68 -3.37
C VAL A 150 -0.47 -4.56 -2.17
N ARG A 151 0.21 -3.42 -2.08
CA ARG A 151 1.10 -3.11 -0.96
C ARG A 151 0.59 -1.91 -0.19
N TYR A 152 0.52 -2.06 1.12
CA TYR A 152 0.25 -1.01 2.08
C TYR A 152 1.53 -0.60 2.79
N THR A 153 1.70 0.68 3.11
CA THR A 153 2.80 1.14 3.96
C THR A 153 2.28 2.25 4.88
N CYS A 154 2.68 2.24 6.14
CA CYS A 154 2.40 3.32 7.07
C CYS A 154 3.70 3.97 7.55
N GLU A 155 3.93 5.24 7.20
CA GLU A 155 5.14 5.99 7.61
C GLU A 155 5.19 6.25 9.12
N ARG A 156 4.02 6.36 9.77
CA ARG A 156 3.92 6.64 11.21
C ARG A 156 2.68 6.03 11.83
N GLU A 157 2.88 5.08 12.72
CA GLU A 157 1.84 4.49 13.56
C GLU A 157 1.53 5.40 14.77
N LEU A 158 0.26 5.51 15.13
CA LEU A 158 -0.22 6.19 16.33
C LEU A 158 -0.18 5.23 17.53
N ALA A 159 -0.22 5.76 18.75
CA ALA A 159 -0.31 4.94 19.97
C ALA A 159 -1.56 4.04 20.02
N THR A 160 -2.59 4.33 19.22
CA THR A 160 -3.79 3.51 19.08
C THR A 160 -3.58 2.26 18.21
N GLY A 161 -2.45 2.15 17.52
CA GLY A 161 -2.16 1.12 16.51
C GLY A 161 -2.65 1.47 15.09
N ALA A 162 -3.32 2.61 14.91
CA ALA A 162 -3.76 3.09 13.61
C ALA A 162 -2.65 3.89 12.89
N CYS A 163 -2.73 3.99 11.56
CA CYS A 163 -1.81 4.87 10.83
C CYS A 163 -2.17 6.35 11.03
N ALA A 164 -1.15 7.20 11.14
CA ALA A 164 -1.37 8.63 11.26
C ALA A 164 -2.03 9.19 9.98
N PRO A 165 -2.89 10.22 10.10
CA PRO A 165 -3.54 10.83 8.94
C PRO A 165 -2.52 11.26 7.89
N ASN A 166 -2.81 10.94 6.62
CA ASN A 166 -1.98 11.23 5.45
C ASN A 166 -0.61 10.51 5.41
N MET A 167 -0.39 9.52 6.29
CA MET A 167 0.85 8.72 6.36
C MET A 167 0.66 7.26 5.90
N ASP A 168 -0.53 6.92 5.40
CA ASP A 168 -0.84 5.65 4.74
C ASP A 168 -0.58 5.73 3.23
N HIS A 169 -0.04 4.65 2.67
CA HIS A 169 0.29 4.53 1.26
C HIS A 169 -0.20 3.18 0.72
N LEU A 170 -1.00 3.21 -0.33
CA LEU A 170 -1.43 2.08 -1.14
C LEU A 170 -0.68 2.10 -2.45
N TRP A 171 -0.10 0.96 -2.82
CA TRP A 171 0.66 0.77 -4.04
C TRP A 171 0.05 -0.43 -4.76
N ILE A 172 -0.51 -0.17 -5.94
CA ILE A 172 -1.03 -1.20 -6.83
C ILE A 172 0.05 -1.50 -7.85
N LEU A 173 0.50 -2.74 -7.85
CA LEU A 173 1.62 -3.22 -8.65
C LEU A 173 1.12 -4.20 -9.70
N ARG A 174 1.74 -4.15 -10.88
CA ARG A 174 1.55 -5.13 -11.96
C ARG A 174 2.88 -5.83 -12.25
N LYS A 175 2.88 -7.15 -12.39
CA LYS A 175 4.10 -7.88 -12.74
C LYS A 175 4.58 -7.47 -14.13
N ASP A 176 5.90 -7.46 -14.33
CA ASP A 176 6.48 -7.26 -15.67
C ASP A 176 5.95 -8.32 -16.65
N ASN A 177 5.59 -7.89 -17.87
CA ASN A 177 4.99 -8.72 -18.93
C ASN A 177 3.64 -9.39 -18.62
N SER A 178 2.97 -9.01 -17.52
CA SER A 178 1.61 -9.49 -17.20
C SER A 178 0.53 -8.50 -17.67
N GLN A 179 -0.69 -9.02 -17.82
CA GLN A 179 -1.88 -8.19 -17.97
C GLN A 179 -2.37 -7.77 -16.58
N PHE A 180 -2.74 -6.49 -16.43
CA PHE A 180 -3.28 -6.01 -15.17
C PHE A 180 -4.70 -6.57 -14.94
N SER A 181 -4.95 -7.14 -13.75
CA SER A 181 -6.15 -7.94 -13.49
C SER A 181 -7.10 -7.39 -12.43
N LEU A 182 -6.76 -6.30 -11.72
CA LEU A 182 -7.65 -5.70 -10.72
C LEU A 182 -8.60 -4.69 -11.36
N THR A 183 -9.85 -4.72 -10.90
CA THR A 183 -10.89 -3.73 -11.22
C THR A 183 -10.87 -2.55 -10.25
N ASP A 184 -11.44 -1.41 -10.66
CA ASP A 184 -11.57 -0.24 -9.78
C ASP A 184 -12.36 -0.54 -8.49
N SER A 185 -13.39 -1.39 -8.57
CA SER A 185 -14.15 -1.82 -7.38
C SER A 185 -13.31 -2.64 -6.41
N GLN A 186 -12.43 -3.51 -6.90
CA GLN A 186 -11.51 -4.27 -6.03
C GLN A 186 -10.47 -3.34 -5.39
N ILE A 187 -9.95 -2.35 -6.13
CA ILE A 187 -9.02 -1.35 -5.58
C ILE A 187 -9.71 -0.53 -4.49
N GLN A 188 -10.95 -0.11 -4.73
CA GLN A 188 -11.75 0.63 -3.77
C GLN A 188 -12.05 -0.21 -2.52
N GLU A 189 -12.35 -1.50 -2.68
CA GLU A 189 -12.51 -2.42 -1.55
C GLU A 189 -11.22 -2.54 -0.72
N PHE A 190 -10.04 -2.61 -1.34
CA PHE A 190 -8.77 -2.56 -0.60
C PHE A 190 -8.57 -1.23 0.14
N MET A 191 -8.86 -0.09 -0.51
CA MET A 191 -8.76 1.22 0.13
C MET A 191 -9.68 1.32 1.34
N GLU A 192 -10.92 0.89 1.16
CA GLU A 192 -11.90 0.79 2.23
C GLU A 192 -11.31 -0.08 3.32
N ASN A 193 -10.93 -1.35 3.02
CA ASN A 193 -10.37 -2.39 3.92
C ASN A 193 -9.11 -2.01 4.69
N LEU A 194 -8.38 -1.00 4.23
CA LEU A 194 -7.18 -0.47 4.87
C LEU A 194 -7.40 0.90 5.54
N CYS A 195 -8.65 1.37 5.59
CA CYS A 195 -9.05 2.68 6.13
C CYS A 195 -8.36 3.85 5.42
N ILE A 196 -8.11 3.68 4.11
CA ILE A 196 -7.48 4.69 3.28
C ILE A 196 -8.55 5.63 2.75
N SER A 197 -8.36 6.91 3.04
CA SER A 197 -9.19 7.98 2.49
C SER A 197 -8.52 8.67 1.31
N GLY A 198 -9.35 9.28 0.47
CA GLY A 198 -8.91 10.03 -0.71
C GLY A 198 -9.11 9.26 -2.01
N SER A 199 -8.52 9.77 -3.08
CA SER A 199 -8.58 9.18 -4.41
C SER A 199 -7.40 8.27 -4.69
N TYR A 200 -7.64 7.23 -5.49
CA TYR A 200 -6.60 6.49 -6.18
C TYR A 200 -6.17 7.23 -7.46
N VAL A 201 -4.89 7.17 -7.78
CA VAL A 201 -4.27 7.75 -8.97
C VAL A 201 -3.66 6.65 -9.81
N ILE A 202 -3.99 6.59 -11.10
CA ILE A 202 -3.37 5.66 -12.04
C ILE A 202 -1.95 6.15 -12.35
N SER A 203 -0.98 5.25 -12.25
CA SER A 203 0.40 5.51 -12.63
C SER A 203 0.65 5.00 -14.05
N PRO A 204 1.28 5.80 -14.92
CA PRO A 204 1.60 5.37 -16.28
C PRO A 204 2.75 4.36 -16.27
N ILE A 205 2.74 3.49 -17.27
CA ILE A 205 3.76 2.47 -17.49
C ILE A 205 4.57 2.85 -18.73
N GLY A 206 5.89 2.74 -18.66
CA GLY A 206 6.78 3.13 -19.75
C GLY A 206 8.22 2.74 -19.48
N GLU A 207 9.08 2.93 -20.47
CA GLU A 207 10.50 2.56 -20.42
C GLU A 207 11.41 3.69 -19.92
N GLU A 208 10.83 4.79 -19.46
CA GLU A 208 11.52 6.08 -19.32
C GLU A 208 12.56 6.14 -18.18
N CYS A 209 12.79 5.05 -17.45
CA CYS A 209 13.95 4.87 -16.57
C CYS A 209 14.32 3.38 -16.49
N PRO A 210 15.41 2.90 -17.14
CA PRO A 210 15.80 1.50 -17.08
C PRO A 210 16.18 1.12 -15.65
N VAL A 211 15.74 -0.07 -15.21
CA VAL A 211 16.23 -0.67 -13.98
C VAL A 211 17.57 -1.33 -14.32
N PRO A 212 18.68 -0.96 -13.68
CA PRO A 212 19.97 -1.58 -13.97
C PRO A 212 19.91 -3.10 -13.73
N ASP A 213 20.53 -3.85 -14.62
CA ASP A 213 20.80 -5.27 -14.41
C ASP A 213 21.90 -5.38 -13.35
N ASN A 214 21.50 -5.83 -12.17
CA ASN A 214 22.31 -6.16 -10.97
C ASN A 214 23.47 -5.24 -10.61
#